data_AF-A0A2N2IH84-F1
#
_entry.id   AF-A0A2N2IH84-F1
#
_cell.length_a   1.000
_cell.length_b   1.000
_cell.length_c   1.000
_cell.angle_alpha   90.00
_cell.angle_beta   90.00
_cell.angle_gamma   90.00
#
_symmetry.space_group_name_H-M   'P 1'
#
loop_
_entity.id
_entity.type
_entity.pdbx_description
1 polymer ?
#
loop_
_entity_poly.entity_id
_entity_poly.type
_entity_poly.pdbx_seq_one_letter_code
_entity_poly.pdbx_strand_id
1 'polypeptide(L)'
;MLFVLAFSAPLAEGAKVAAAWPAFRSSHFDEEFDGILYATAAATGFAAGHSAVTLIAAPLTIDAILRVELLLIAHPLMSPIWGHALGKVRRSRTPTARFIVSWVLATLVHGLLLHLTRATSLLAVVAAFPVLGGLAFATWWGARDLLARFGRTARISARTVLPSLPPPSLSAVRHALRRTEGPILVHWIVIGALATTGVMLAMVALAVWTGHQVGLDFSAIEREDSTARAIVPLVLITVSILAAFPVSGYLVTKASSSDGVLEPALSAALAIVAVLVMLGLAAPVALVFALAFAPVAFVLACTGAWFGLGK
;
A
#
# COMPACT_ATOMS: atom_id res chain seq x y z
N MET A 1 -22.36 14.42 11.81
CA MET A 1 -22.21 13.03 12.33
C MET A 1 -22.99 12.03 11.48
N LEU A 2 -24.31 12.17 11.31
CA LEU A 2 -25.15 11.25 10.52
C LEU A 2 -24.65 11.06 9.07
N PHE A 3 -24.32 12.12 8.34
CA PHE A 3 -23.80 12.02 6.97
C PHE A 3 -22.47 11.22 6.88
N VAL A 4 -21.57 11.41 7.85
CA VAL A 4 -20.27 10.74 7.87
C VAL A 4 -20.44 9.23 8.12
N LEU A 5 -21.32 8.87 9.06
CA LEU A 5 -21.59 7.47 9.43
C LEU A 5 -22.47 6.74 8.41
N ALA A 6 -23.45 7.41 7.81
CA ALA A 6 -24.43 6.78 6.92
C ALA A 6 -23.99 6.74 5.45
N PHE A 7 -23.11 7.66 5.02
CA PHE A 7 -22.70 7.76 3.61
C PHE A 7 -21.18 7.72 3.42
N SER A 8 -20.43 8.63 4.05
CA SER A 8 -19.00 8.76 3.78
C SER A 8 -18.20 7.51 4.16
N ALA A 9 -18.40 6.99 5.38
CA ALA A 9 -17.65 5.83 5.86
C ALA A 9 -18.06 4.52 5.16
N PRO A 10 -19.36 4.20 4.94
CA PRO A 10 -19.75 3.02 4.19
C PRO A 10 -19.24 3.06 2.74
N LEU A 11 -19.28 4.22 2.09
CA LEU A 11 -18.77 4.39 0.74
C LEU A 11 -17.25 4.17 0.69
N ALA A 12 -16.51 4.72 1.65
CA ALA A 12 -15.06 4.57 1.72
C ALA A 12 -14.64 3.11 2.00
N GLU A 13 -15.27 2.43 2.96
CA GLU A 13 -14.99 1.00 3.21
C GLU A 13 -15.46 0.12 2.05
N GLY A 14 -16.61 0.42 1.45
CA GLY A 14 -17.10 -0.27 0.25
C GLY A 14 -16.14 -0.13 -0.93
N ALA A 15 -15.56 1.05 -1.13
CA ALA A 15 -14.57 1.30 -2.17
C ALA A 15 -13.26 0.51 -1.94
N LYS A 16 -12.81 0.38 -0.69
CA LYS A 16 -11.66 -0.48 -0.35
C LYS A 16 -11.94 -1.95 -0.63
N VAL A 17 -13.13 -2.43 -0.24
CA VAL A 17 -13.57 -3.81 -0.55
C VAL A 17 -13.64 -4.00 -2.07
N ALA A 18 -14.22 -3.06 -2.80
CA ALA A 18 -14.31 -3.12 -4.26
C ALA A 18 -12.92 -3.14 -4.92
N ALA A 19 -11.97 -2.35 -4.41
CA ALA A 19 -10.59 -2.35 -4.90
C ALA A 19 -9.86 -3.67 -4.61
N ALA A 20 -10.14 -4.32 -3.49
CA ALA A 20 -9.57 -5.62 -3.14
C ALA A 20 -10.32 -6.80 -3.79
N TRP A 21 -11.56 -6.61 -4.25
CA TRP A 21 -12.44 -7.65 -4.78
C TRP A 21 -11.83 -8.50 -5.92
N PRO A 22 -11.12 -7.91 -6.92
CA PRO A 22 -10.48 -8.70 -7.96
C PRO A 22 -9.43 -9.67 -7.41
N ALA A 23 -8.65 -9.26 -6.41
CA ALA A 23 -7.65 -10.11 -5.77
C ALA A 23 -8.31 -11.30 -5.05
N PHE A 24 -9.47 -11.09 -4.40
CA PHE A 24 -10.25 -12.17 -3.78
C PHE A 24 -10.82 -13.18 -4.77
N ARG A 25 -10.98 -12.81 -6.04
CA ARG A 25 -11.42 -13.71 -7.11
C ARG A 25 -10.28 -14.47 -7.77
N SER A 26 -9.03 -14.08 -7.54
CA SER A 26 -7.87 -14.71 -8.17
C SER A 26 -7.71 -16.17 -7.74
N SER A 27 -7.10 -16.99 -8.60
CA SER A 27 -6.75 -18.38 -8.28
C SER A 27 -5.72 -18.48 -7.16
N HIS A 28 -4.83 -17.49 -7.04
CA HIS A 28 -3.72 -17.40 -6.10
C HIS A 28 -4.11 -17.05 -4.65
N PHE A 29 -5.38 -16.74 -4.40
CA PHE A 29 -5.90 -16.41 -3.07
C PHE A 29 -6.10 -17.67 -2.21
N ASP A 30 -5.05 -18.41 -1.87
CA ASP A 30 -5.21 -19.73 -1.26
C ASP A 30 -5.27 -19.70 0.27
N GLU A 31 -4.80 -18.63 0.90
CA GLU A 31 -4.68 -18.54 2.36
C GLU A 31 -5.58 -17.45 2.99
N GLU A 32 -6.01 -17.69 4.23
CA GLU A 32 -6.74 -16.67 5.02
C GLU A 32 -5.91 -15.39 5.22
N PHE A 33 -4.59 -15.52 5.20
CA PHE A 33 -3.64 -14.42 5.34
C PHE A 33 -3.66 -13.47 4.14
N ASP A 34 -3.88 -14.00 2.93
CA ASP A 34 -3.96 -13.20 1.71
C ASP A 34 -5.07 -12.16 1.81
N GLY A 35 -6.18 -12.51 2.50
CA GLY A 35 -7.30 -11.59 2.69
C GLY A 35 -6.96 -10.39 3.55
N ILE A 36 -6.09 -10.59 4.54
CA ILE A 36 -5.57 -9.51 5.36
C ILE A 36 -4.61 -8.66 4.54
N LEU A 37 -3.71 -9.29 3.76
CA LEU A 37 -2.71 -8.60 2.97
C LEU A 37 -3.36 -7.68 1.91
N TYR A 38 -4.31 -8.19 1.12
CA TYR A 38 -4.99 -7.40 0.09
C TYR A 38 -5.88 -6.30 0.69
N ALA A 39 -6.57 -6.58 1.80
CA ALA A 39 -7.36 -5.56 2.48
C ALA A 39 -6.48 -4.42 3.03
N THR A 40 -5.33 -4.76 3.62
CA THR A 40 -4.36 -3.78 4.14
C THR A 40 -3.74 -2.95 3.01
N ALA A 41 -3.39 -3.60 1.90
CA ALA A 41 -2.85 -2.92 0.73
C ALA A 41 -3.86 -1.93 0.14
N ALA A 42 -5.11 -2.35 -0.07
CA ALA A 42 -6.18 -1.48 -0.55
C ALA A 42 -6.43 -0.31 0.41
N ALA A 43 -6.47 -0.57 1.72
CA ALA A 43 -6.67 0.45 2.73
C ALA A 43 -5.56 1.50 2.74
N THR A 44 -4.31 1.08 2.62
CA THR A 44 -3.14 1.97 2.60
C THR A 44 -3.15 2.86 1.36
N GLY A 45 -3.51 2.31 0.19
CA GLY A 45 -3.68 3.09 -1.03
C GLY A 45 -4.78 4.16 -0.90
N PHE A 46 -5.93 3.80 -0.33
CA PHE A 46 -7.00 4.75 -0.04
C PHE A 46 -6.59 5.81 0.99
N ALA A 47 -5.83 5.41 2.02
CA ALA A 47 -5.34 6.32 3.04
C ALA A 47 -4.35 7.34 2.47
N ALA A 48 -3.44 6.90 1.61
CA ALA A 48 -2.51 7.76 0.92
C ALA A 48 -3.24 8.76 0.00
N GLY A 49 -4.21 8.28 -0.79
CA GLY A 49 -5.03 9.15 -1.63
C GLY A 49 -5.82 10.20 -0.84
N HIS A 50 -6.47 9.79 0.26
CA HIS A 50 -7.19 10.71 1.14
C HIS A 50 -6.26 11.73 1.82
N SER A 51 -5.07 11.29 2.23
CA SER A 51 -4.04 12.15 2.83
C SER A 51 -3.55 13.21 1.85
N ALA A 52 -3.26 12.81 0.61
CA ALA A 52 -2.84 13.73 -0.44
C ALA A 52 -3.92 14.80 -0.72
N VAL A 53 -5.18 14.38 -0.94
CA VAL A 53 -6.29 15.31 -1.18
C VAL A 53 -6.48 16.28 -0.02
N THR A 54 -6.35 15.81 1.22
CA THR A 54 -6.52 16.65 2.42
C THR A 54 -5.40 17.69 2.53
N LEU A 55 -4.14 17.30 2.30
CA LEU A 55 -2.99 18.21 2.39
C LEU A 55 -2.95 19.23 1.25
N ILE A 56 -3.52 18.92 0.08
CA ILE A 56 -3.63 19.85 -1.04
C ILE A 56 -4.77 20.86 -0.80
N ALA A 57 -5.88 20.40 -0.22
CA ALA A 57 -7.09 21.21 -0.04
C ALA A 57 -7.06 22.09 1.22
N ALA A 58 -6.14 21.86 2.16
CA ALA A 58 -6.09 22.54 3.44
C ALA A 58 -4.72 23.21 3.69
N PRO A 59 -4.68 24.32 4.46
CA PRO A 59 -3.42 24.92 4.88
C PRO A 59 -2.61 23.93 5.73
N LEU A 60 -1.30 23.87 5.46
CA LEU A 60 -0.34 23.03 6.17
C LEU A 60 -0.14 23.54 7.60
N THR A 61 -1.02 23.11 8.49
CA THR A 61 -0.94 23.35 9.93
C THR A 61 -0.58 22.05 10.65
N ILE A 62 0.06 22.16 11.81
CA ILE A 62 0.42 20.98 12.64
C ILE A 62 -0.83 20.14 12.96
N ASP A 63 -1.96 20.79 13.24
CA ASP A 63 -3.24 20.11 13.48
C ASP A 63 -3.74 19.32 12.26
N ALA A 64 -3.64 19.89 11.05
CA ALA A 64 -4.01 19.20 9.82
C ALA A 64 -3.10 17.98 9.55
N ILE A 65 -1.79 18.12 9.77
CA ILE A 65 -0.81 17.04 9.61
C ILE A 65 -1.11 15.90 10.58
N LEU A 66 -1.33 16.20 11.87
CA LEU A 66 -1.65 15.19 12.88
C LEU A 66 -2.93 14.41 12.54
N ARG A 67 -3.97 15.08 12.04
CA ARG A 67 -5.23 14.43 11.64
C ARG A 67 -5.05 13.52 10.43
N VAL A 68 -4.23 13.94 9.48
CA VAL A 68 -3.88 13.14 8.30
C VAL A 68 -3.10 11.90 8.72
N GLU A 69 -2.09 12.04 9.57
CA GLU A 69 -1.30 10.91 10.10
C GLU A 69 -2.16 9.91 10.87
N LEU A 70 -3.06 10.39 11.73
CA LEU A 70 -3.99 9.54 12.48
C LEU A 70 -4.87 8.70 11.55
N LEU A 71 -5.41 9.30 10.49
CA LEU A 71 -6.20 8.56 9.51
C LEU A 71 -5.35 7.63 8.64
N LEU A 72 -4.12 8.03 8.32
CA LEU A 72 -3.16 7.22 7.57
C LEU A 72 -2.86 5.91 8.30
N ILE A 73 -2.69 5.96 9.62
CA ILE A 73 -2.47 4.79 10.48
C ILE A 73 -3.77 4.01 10.69
N ALA A 74 -4.91 4.67 10.87
CA ALA A 74 -6.19 4.03 11.12
C ALA A 74 -6.60 3.03 10.03
N HIS A 75 -6.44 3.43 8.77
CA HIS A 75 -6.91 2.68 7.61
C HIS A 75 -6.38 1.24 7.54
N PRO A 76 -5.06 1.00 7.54
CA PRO A 76 -4.50 -0.34 7.51
C PRO A 76 -4.77 -1.14 8.80
N LEU A 77 -5.17 -0.52 9.91
CA LEU A 77 -5.57 -1.24 11.13
C LEU A 77 -7.02 -1.73 11.06
N MET A 78 -7.92 -1.01 10.38
CA MET A 78 -9.34 -1.39 10.31
C MET A 78 -9.62 -2.45 9.24
N SER A 79 -8.98 -2.34 8.08
CA SER A 79 -9.30 -3.18 6.92
C SER A 79 -8.95 -4.68 7.05
N PRO A 80 -7.92 -5.10 7.82
CA PRO A 80 -7.70 -6.51 8.17
C PRO A 80 -8.92 -7.20 8.78
N ILE A 81 -9.79 -6.46 9.49
CA ILE A 81 -10.94 -7.01 10.21
C ILE A 81 -11.93 -7.65 9.23
N TRP A 82 -12.28 -6.94 8.15
CA TRP A 82 -13.13 -7.49 7.10
C TRP A 82 -12.35 -8.34 6.10
N GLY A 83 -11.07 -8.06 5.88
CA GLY A 83 -10.18 -8.87 5.02
C GLY A 83 -10.02 -10.30 5.51
N HIS A 84 -9.87 -10.50 6.83
CA HIS A 84 -9.82 -11.82 7.46
C HIS A 84 -11.13 -12.58 7.31
N ALA A 85 -12.28 -11.91 7.52
CA ALA A 85 -13.59 -12.52 7.36
C ALA A 85 -13.84 -12.95 5.90
N LEU A 86 -13.41 -12.12 4.94
CA LEU A 86 -13.53 -12.42 3.51
C LEU A 86 -12.58 -13.56 3.08
N GLY A 87 -11.39 -13.64 3.67
CA GLY A 87 -10.46 -14.75 3.44
C GLY A 87 -11.02 -16.12 3.79
N LYS A 88 -11.83 -16.20 4.85
CA LYS A 88 -12.56 -17.43 5.23
C LYS A 88 -13.70 -17.81 4.28
N VAL A 89 -14.22 -16.84 3.52
CA VAL A 89 -15.43 -16.99 2.69
C VAL A 89 -15.15 -17.61 1.31
N ARG A 90 -13.93 -17.56 0.76
CA ARG A 90 -13.63 -18.22 -0.53
C ARG A 90 -13.97 -19.72 -0.50
N ARG A 91 -13.90 -20.35 0.68
CA ARG A 91 -14.31 -21.76 0.88
C ARG A 91 -15.82 -22.01 0.73
N SER A 92 -16.68 -21.03 1.00
CA SER A 92 -18.15 -21.20 0.99
C SER A 92 -18.87 -20.50 -0.16
N ARG A 93 -18.18 -19.67 -0.96
CA ARG A 93 -18.72 -18.92 -2.13
C ARG A 93 -19.93 -18.01 -1.86
N THR A 94 -20.31 -17.78 -0.61
CA THR A 94 -21.41 -16.90 -0.20
C THR A 94 -20.94 -15.90 0.86
N PRO A 95 -21.25 -14.59 0.72
CA PRO A 95 -20.91 -13.60 1.75
C PRO A 95 -21.55 -14.01 3.08
N THR A 96 -20.70 -14.41 4.03
CA THR A 96 -21.15 -14.89 5.33
C THR A 96 -21.52 -13.69 6.22
N ALA A 97 -22.48 -13.86 7.13
CA ALA A 97 -22.84 -12.84 8.12
C ALA A 97 -21.62 -12.24 8.85
N ARG A 98 -20.55 -13.03 9.03
CA ARG A 98 -19.27 -12.59 9.61
C ARG A 98 -18.60 -11.47 8.80
N PHE A 99 -18.62 -11.55 7.46
CA PHE A 99 -18.10 -10.48 6.60
C PHE A 99 -18.93 -9.20 6.80
N ILE A 100 -20.26 -9.32 6.73
CA ILE A 100 -21.16 -8.16 6.90
C ILE A 100 -20.91 -7.49 8.26
N VAL A 101 -20.87 -8.26 9.34
CA VAL A 101 -20.62 -7.73 10.69
C VAL A 101 -19.23 -7.07 10.77
N SER A 102 -18.19 -7.71 10.24
CA SER A 102 -16.84 -7.15 10.25
C SER A 102 -16.71 -5.85 9.43
N TRP A 103 -17.41 -5.78 8.30
CA TRP A 103 -17.44 -4.60 7.44
C TRP A 103 -18.25 -3.45 8.06
N VAL A 104 -19.41 -3.75 8.66
CA VAL A 104 -20.20 -2.77 9.41
C VAL A 104 -19.39 -2.23 10.59
N LEU A 105 -18.70 -3.09 11.34
CA LEU A 105 -17.85 -2.68 12.45
C LEU A 105 -16.72 -1.75 11.98
N ALA A 106 -16.00 -2.12 10.91
CA ALA A 106 -14.96 -1.27 10.33
C ALA A 106 -15.53 0.08 9.85
N THR A 107 -16.71 0.06 9.26
CA THR A 107 -17.43 1.27 8.81
C THR A 107 -17.80 2.19 9.96
N LEU A 108 -18.32 1.64 11.07
CA LEU A 108 -18.67 2.42 12.26
C LEU A 108 -17.44 3.05 12.90
N VAL A 109 -16.35 2.27 13.04
CA VAL A 109 -15.09 2.76 13.61
C VAL A 109 -14.46 3.82 12.70
N HIS A 110 -14.47 3.61 11.38
CA HIS A 110 -13.99 4.60 10.42
C HIS A 110 -14.82 5.89 10.48
N GLY A 111 -16.15 5.78 10.53
CA GLY A 111 -17.02 6.94 10.66
C GLY A 111 -16.83 7.69 11.98
N LEU A 112 -16.57 6.98 13.09
CA LEU A 112 -16.20 7.58 14.37
C LEU A 112 -14.87 8.32 14.27
N LEU A 113 -13.84 7.70 13.70
CA LEU A 113 -12.53 8.34 13.52
C LEU A 113 -12.62 9.57 12.62
N LEU A 114 -13.36 9.50 11.50
CA LEU A 114 -13.62 10.65 10.65
C LEU A 114 -14.38 11.77 11.38
N HIS A 115 -15.28 11.43 12.31
CA HIS A 115 -15.97 12.43 13.10
C HIS A 115 -15.01 13.11 14.09
N LEU A 116 -14.20 12.33 14.81
CA LEU A 116 -13.22 12.82 15.77
C LEU A 116 -12.14 13.68 15.09
N THR A 117 -11.65 13.26 13.91
CA THR A 117 -10.64 14.00 13.16
C THR A 117 -11.19 15.20 12.39
N ARG A 118 -12.50 15.34 12.20
CA ARG A 118 -13.11 16.57 11.65
C ARG A 118 -13.56 17.57 12.71
N ALA A 119 -13.67 17.15 13.97
CA ALA A 119 -14.01 18.06 15.06
C ALA A 119 -12.86 19.03 15.30
N THR A 120 -13.16 20.33 15.42
CA THR A 120 -12.17 21.42 15.60
C THR A 120 -11.49 21.41 16.96
N SER A 121 -11.95 20.58 17.90
CA SER A 121 -11.40 20.53 19.25
C SER A 121 -10.18 19.61 19.34
N LEU A 122 -9.14 20.06 20.04
CA LEU A 122 -7.98 19.24 20.39
C LEU A 122 -8.39 18.00 21.19
N LEU A 123 -9.42 18.12 22.01
CA LEU A 123 -9.97 17.03 22.81
C LEU A 123 -10.50 15.88 21.94
N ALA A 124 -11.02 16.17 20.74
CA ALA A 124 -11.45 15.13 19.80
C ALA A 124 -10.28 14.37 19.17
N VAL A 125 -9.15 15.07 18.92
CA VAL A 125 -7.90 14.44 18.48
C VAL A 125 -7.34 13.53 19.57
N VAL A 126 -7.33 14.01 20.82
CA VAL A 126 -6.93 13.20 21.99
C VAL A 126 -7.83 11.97 22.14
N ALA A 127 -9.14 12.11 21.93
CA ALA A 127 -10.09 11.00 21.97
C ALA A 127 -9.91 9.96 20.85
N ALA A 128 -9.23 10.32 19.74
CA ALA A 128 -8.92 9.37 18.67
C ALA A 128 -7.78 8.39 19.06
N PHE A 129 -6.86 8.79 19.93
CA PHE A 129 -5.73 7.95 20.34
C PHE A 129 -6.15 6.65 21.05
N PRO A 130 -7.09 6.65 22.02
CA PRO A 130 -7.60 5.41 22.61
C PRO A 130 -8.25 4.47 21.59
N VAL A 131 -8.98 5.03 20.61
CA VAL A 131 -9.62 4.24 19.54
C VAL A 131 -8.56 3.57 18.67
N LEU A 132 -7.52 4.32 18.28
CA LEU A 132 -6.37 3.78 17.54
C LEU A 132 -5.58 2.76 18.36
N GLY A 133 -5.35 3.02 19.65
CA GLY A 133 -4.70 2.08 20.56
C GLY A 133 -5.47 0.77 20.67
N GLY A 134 -6.81 0.84 20.76
CA GLY A 134 -7.69 -0.33 20.73
C GLY A 134 -7.61 -1.10 19.41
N LEU A 135 -7.62 -0.40 18.27
CA LEU A 135 -7.43 -1.01 16.94
C LEU A 135 -6.06 -1.66 16.79
N ALA A 136 -4.99 -0.97 17.22
CA ALA A 136 -3.63 -1.49 17.18
C ALA A 136 -3.48 -2.73 18.07
N PHE A 137 -4.07 -2.71 19.26
CA PHE A 137 -4.09 -3.87 20.16
C PHE A 137 -4.88 -5.04 19.56
N ALA A 138 -6.07 -4.80 19.01
CA ALA A 138 -6.90 -5.83 18.41
C ALA A 138 -6.25 -6.46 17.17
N THR A 139 -5.65 -5.66 16.31
CA THR A 139 -4.90 -6.14 15.13
C THR A 139 -3.65 -6.89 15.52
N TRP A 140 -2.88 -6.39 16.50
CA TRP A 140 -1.71 -7.09 17.03
C TRP A 140 -2.06 -8.43 17.67
N TRP A 141 -3.14 -8.48 18.47
CA TRP A 141 -3.66 -9.71 19.04
C TRP A 141 -4.07 -10.71 17.97
N GLY A 142 -4.84 -10.25 16.97
CA GLY A 142 -5.23 -11.07 15.82
C GLY A 142 -4.04 -11.58 15.02
N ALA A 143 -3.04 -10.71 14.76
CA ALA A 143 -1.81 -11.08 14.07
C ALA A 143 -1.02 -12.14 14.85
N ARG A 144 -0.94 -12.04 16.19
CA ARG A 144 -0.29 -13.05 17.04
C ARG A 144 -0.99 -14.41 16.95
N ASP A 145 -2.31 -14.46 17.05
CA ASP A 145 -3.07 -15.72 16.94
C ASP A 145 -2.90 -16.35 15.55
N LEU A 146 -2.93 -15.53 14.50
CA LEU A 146 -2.74 -15.99 13.12
C LEU A 146 -1.31 -16.51 12.89
N LEU A 147 -0.28 -15.76 13.28
CA LEU A 147 1.12 -16.19 13.15
C LEU A 147 1.38 -17.50 13.91
N ALA A 148 0.76 -17.70 15.09
CA ALA A 148 0.85 -18.95 15.85
C ALA A 148 0.16 -20.14 15.16
N ARG A 149 -0.80 -19.90 14.26
CA ARG A 149 -1.46 -20.92 13.42
C ARG A 149 -0.62 -21.20 12.17
N PHE A 150 -0.15 -20.17 11.46
CA PHE A 150 0.66 -20.32 10.25
C PHE A 150 2.06 -20.90 10.52
N GLY A 151 2.67 -20.58 11.66
CA GLY A 151 3.97 -21.16 12.08
C GLY A 151 3.93 -22.68 12.32
N ARG A 152 2.74 -23.27 12.45
CA ARG A 152 2.55 -24.73 12.49
C ARG A 152 2.44 -25.34 11.09
N THR A 153 1.87 -24.62 10.11
CA THR A 153 1.70 -25.08 8.73
C THR A 153 2.96 -24.91 7.88
N ALA A 154 3.71 -23.81 8.07
CA ALA A 154 4.92 -23.49 7.31
C ALA A 154 6.08 -24.48 7.55
N ARG A 155 6.05 -25.24 8.65
CA ARG A 155 7.06 -26.26 8.96
C ARG A 155 7.05 -27.46 7.99
N ILE A 156 6.04 -27.57 7.12
CA ILE A 156 5.89 -28.67 6.16
C ILE A 156 6.43 -28.30 4.76
N SER A 157 6.68 -27.01 4.45
CA SER A 157 7.08 -26.56 3.11
C SER A 157 8.42 -25.79 3.10
N ALA A 158 9.42 -26.31 3.82
CA ALA A 158 10.77 -25.74 3.83
C ALA A 158 11.76 -26.61 3.01
N ARG A 159 11.34 -27.09 1.85
CA ARG A 159 12.25 -27.70 0.87
C ARG A 159 12.32 -26.83 -0.38
N THR A 160 13.49 -26.22 -0.55
CA THR A 160 14.03 -25.64 -1.79
C THR A 160 13.40 -24.32 -2.27
N VAL A 161 13.93 -23.20 -1.77
CA VAL A 161 13.77 -21.86 -2.38
C VAL A 161 15.14 -21.32 -2.73
N LEU A 162 15.74 -21.84 -3.80
CA LEU A 162 16.80 -21.18 -4.56
C LEU A 162 17.08 -22.02 -5.82
N PRO A 163 16.35 -21.80 -6.93
CA PRO A 163 16.86 -22.20 -8.23
C PRO A 163 17.80 -21.08 -8.73
N SER A 164 19.03 -21.45 -9.05
CA SER A 164 19.91 -20.65 -9.89
C SER A 164 19.23 -20.42 -11.25
N LEU A 165 18.72 -19.22 -11.49
CA LEU A 165 18.13 -18.84 -12.78
C LEU A 165 19.23 -18.32 -13.73
N PRO A 166 19.28 -18.79 -14.98
CA PRO A 166 20.22 -18.27 -15.98
C PRO A 166 19.90 -16.80 -16.34
N PRO A 167 20.89 -16.01 -16.78
CA PRO A 167 20.70 -14.61 -17.11
C PRO A 167 19.68 -14.41 -18.24
N PRO A 168 18.84 -13.36 -18.18
CA PRO A 168 17.77 -13.14 -19.15
C PRO A 168 18.34 -12.81 -20.54
N SER A 169 17.98 -13.60 -21.55
CA SER A 169 18.34 -13.33 -22.94
C SER A 169 17.48 -12.21 -23.54
N LEU A 170 18.05 -11.41 -24.44
CA LEU A 170 17.31 -10.36 -25.18
C LEU A 170 16.08 -10.90 -25.94
N SER A 171 16.13 -12.17 -26.36
CA SER A 171 15.00 -12.84 -27.00
C SER A 171 13.87 -13.13 -26.01
N ALA A 172 14.17 -13.50 -24.76
CA ALA A 172 13.18 -13.70 -23.69
C ALA A 172 12.50 -12.39 -23.30
N VAL A 173 13.28 -11.30 -23.14
CA VAL A 173 12.74 -9.96 -22.85
C VAL A 173 11.79 -9.50 -23.97
N ARG A 174 12.18 -9.70 -25.24
CA ARG A 174 11.33 -9.37 -26.40
C ARG A 174 10.05 -10.23 -26.47
N HIS A 175 10.11 -11.49 -26.06
CA HIS A 175 8.93 -12.37 -26.04
C HIS A 175 7.95 -12.01 -24.94
N ALA A 176 8.41 -11.65 -23.74
CA ALA A 176 7.52 -11.22 -22.66
C ALA A 176 6.84 -9.85 -22.91
N LEU A 177 7.47 -8.99 -23.72
CA LEU A 177 6.85 -7.76 -24.21
C LEU A 177 5.82 -7.99 -25.31
N ARG A 178 5.86 -9.15 -25.99
CA ARG A 178 4.97 -9.51 -27.11
C ARG A 178 3.81 -10.42 -26.71
N ARG A 179 3.91 -11.17 -25.61
CA ARG A 179 2.81 -11.96 -25.03
C ARG A 179 1.84 -11.04 -24.29
N THR A 180 0.97 -10.38 -25.04
CA THR A 180 -0.26 -9.81 -24.50
C THR A 180 -1.40 -10.51 -25.25
N GLU A 181 -1.61 -11.79 -24.97
CA GLU A 181 -2.70 -12.57 -25.59
C GLU A 181 -4.08 -12.17 -25.01
N GLY A 182 -4.11 -11.37 -23.94
CA GLY A 182 -5.31 -10.78 -23.36
C GLY A 182 -5.39 -9.25 -23.53
N PRO A 183 -6.61 -8.66 -23.49
CA PRO A 183 -6.79 -7.22 -23.54
C PRO A 183 -6.17 -6.54 -22.30
N ILE A 184 -5.45 -5.44 -22.49
CA ILE A 184 -4.90 -4.64 -21.38
C ILE A 184 -6.05 -4.12 -20.52
N LEU A 185 -6.07 -4.49 -19.25
CA LEU A 185 -7.13 -4.11 -18.34
C LEU A 185 -6.79 -2.77 -17.66
N VAL A 186 -7.39 -1.69 -18.17
CA VAL A 186 -7.15 -0.30 -17.68
C VAL A 186 -7.36 -0.16 -16.17
N HIS A 187 -8.31 -0.91 -15.59
CA HIS A 187 -8.54 -0.87 -14.14
C HIS A 187 -7.33 -1.38 -13.34
N TRP A 188 -6.59 -2.37 -13.84
CA TRP A 188 -5.36 -2.84 -13.19
C TRP A 188 -4.23 -1.84 -13.30
N ILE A 189 -4.20 -1.03 -14.36
CA ILE A 189 -3.24 0.08 -14.46
C ILE A 189 -3.45 1.04 -13.28
N VAL A 190 -4.69 1.46 -13.05
CA VAL A 190 -5.04 2.40 -11.96
C VAL A 190 -4.80 1.78 -10.58
N ILE A 191 -5.23 0.53 -10.36
CA ILE A 191 -5.02 -0.17 -9.09
C ILE A 191 -3.52 -0.34 -8.81
N GLY A 192 -2.74 -0.76 -9.81
CA GLY A 192 -1.31 -0.92 -9.65
C GLY A 192 -0.58 0.41 -9.45
N ALA A 193 -1.09 1.51 -10.00
CA ALA A 193 -0.55 2.84 -9.72
C ALA A 193 -0.75 3.22 -8.24
N LEU A 194 -1.96 2.98 -7.71
CA LEU A 194 -2.23 3.18 -6.28
C LEU A 194 -1.38 2.25 -5.39
N ALA A 195 -1.20 1.00 -5.78
CA ALA A 195 -0.34 0.05 -5.09
C ALA A 195 1.12 0.52 -5.08
N THR A 196 1.63 1.01 -6.22
CA THR A 196 2.99 1.56 -6.34
C THR A 196 3.18 2.75 -5.40
N THR A 197 2.23 3.67 -5.36
CA THR A 197 2.27 4.81 -4.44
C THR A 197 2.23 4.38 -2.98
N GLY A 198 1.38 3.39 -2.64
CA GLY A 198 1.32 2.83 -1.30
C GLY A 198 2.61 2.15 -0.86
N VAL A 199 3.22 1.35 -1.73
CA VAL A 199 4.51 0.67 -1.45
C VAL A 199 5.64 1.69 -1.32
N MET A 200 5.68 2.75 -2.15
CA MET A 200 6.65 3.84 -2.00
C MET A 200 6.55 4.47 -0.61
N LEU A 201 5.34 4.83 -0.18
CA LEU A 201 5.12 5.43 1.14
C LEU A 201 5.51 4.47 2.27
N ALA A 202 5.14 3.20 2.19
CA ALA A 202 5.47 2.20 3.20
C ALA A 202 6.99 1.96 3.30
N MET A 203 7.69 1.91 2.18
CA MET A 203 9.15 1.77 2.15
C MET A 203 9.84 3.00 2.72
N VAL A 204 9.37 4.21 2.42
CA VAL A 204 9.92 5.44 3.03
C VAL A 204 9.66 5.46 4.53
N ALA A 205 8.47 5.10 5.00
CA ALA A 205 8.16 5.03 6.42
C ALA A 205 9.06 4.01 7.14
N LEU A 206 9.29 2.83 6.53
CA LEU A 206 10.20 1.82 7.04
C LEU A 206 11.65 2.33 7.08
N ALA A 207 12.08 3.06 6.05
CA ALA A 207 13.39 3.68 5.96
C ALA A 207 13.63 4.70 7.09
N VAL A 208 12.64 5.57 7.33
CA VAL A 208 12.69 6.57 8.41
C VAL A 208 12.70 5.87 9.76
N TRP A 209 11.83 4.89 9.97
CA TRP A 209 11.77 4.14 11.22
C TRP A 209 13.07 3.40 11.51
N THR A 210 13.59 2.64 10.54
CA THR A 210 14.87 1.93 10.69
C THR A 210 16.02 2.89 10.88
N GLY A 211 16.09 3.99 10.12
CA GLY A 211 17.13 5.00 10.29
C GLY A 211 17.13 5.61 11.70
N HIS A 212 15.95 5.90 12.26
CA HIS A 212 15.83 6.40 13.63
C HIS A 212 16.33 5.39 14.67
N GLN A 213 16.11 4.08 14.46
CA GLN A 213 16.64 3.04 15.35
C GLN A 213 18.17 2.98 15.35
N VAL A 214 18.82 3.37 14.25
CA VAL A 214 20.29 3.40 14.12
C VAL A 214 20.85 4.81 14.43
N GLY A 215 20.01 5.73 14.92
CA GLY A 215 20.42 7.08 15.29
C GLY A 215 20.69 8.03 14.12
N LEU A 216 20.09 7.76 12.95
CA LEU A 216 20.16 8.68 11.80
C LEU A 216 19.25 9.90 12.03
N ASP A 217 19.83 11.09 11.85
CA ASP A 217 19.10 12.36 11.93
C ASP A 217 18.60 12.79 10.53
N PHE A 218 17.31 12.59 10.27
CA PHE A 218 16.69 13.00 9.01
C PHE A 218 16.48 14.52 8.89
N SER A 219 16.53 15.27 10.00
CA SER A 219 16.44 16.73 9.95
C SER A 219 17.66 17.38 9.29
N ALA A 220 18.78 16.65 9.20
CA ALA A 220 19.98 17.08 8.48
C ALA A 220 19.76 17.24 6.97
N ILE A 221 18.76 16.56 6.39
CA ILE A 221 18.40 16.72 4.97
C ILE A 221 17.81 18.12 4.71
N GLU A 222 17.01 18.63 5.65
CA GLU A 222 16.30 19.91 5.51
C GLU A 222 17.22 21.12 5.76
N ARG A 223 18.25 20.97 6.60
CA ARG A 223 19.16 22.06 6.96
C ARG A 223 20.18 22.44 5.89
N GLU A 224 20.11 21.85 4.68
CA GLU A 224 21.11 22.01 3.61
C GLU A 224 22.56 21.76 4.09
N ASP A 225 22.73 20.96 5.15
CA ASP A 225 24.05 20.60 5.66
C ASP A 225 24.75 19.72 4.62
N SER A 226 25.71 20.26 3.89
CA SER A 226 26.55 19.54 2.89
C SER A 226 27.48 18.48 3.51
N THR A 227 27.22 18.07 4.74
CA THR A 227 28.01 17.14 5.54
C THR A 227 27.63 15.69 5.20
N ALA A 228 28.59 14.76 5.35
CA ALA A 228 28.37 13.31 5.20
C ALA A 228 27.18 12.76 6.02
N ARG A 229 26.72 13.49 7.05
CA ARG A 229 25.57 13.14 7.90
C ARG A 229 24.22 13.26 7.17
N ALA A 230 24.06 14.15 6.20
CA ALA A 230 22.82 14.28 5.42
C ALA A 230 22.75 13.26 4.26
N ILE A 231 23.90 12.78 3.79
CA ILE A 231 24.00 11.84 2.68
C ILE A 231 23.38 10.48 3.05
N VAL A 232 23.68 9.95 4.24
CA VAL A 232 23.21 8.61 4.63
C VAL A 232 21.68 8.52 4.70
N PRO A 233 20.97 9.44 5.40
CA PRO A 233 19.51 9.45 5.43
C PRO A 233 18.88 9.66 4.05
N LEU A 234 19.48 10.55 3.23
CA LEU A 234 19.02 10.81 1.86
C LEU A 234 19.12 9.56 0.98
N VAL A 235 20.28 8.90 0.97
CA VAL A 235 20.50 7.65 0.23
C VAL A 235 19.53 6.57 0.70
N LEU A 236 19.30 6.44 2.00
CA LEU A 236 18.37 5.46 2.55
C LEU A 236 16.93 5.67 2.05
N ILE A 237 16.45 6.92 2.01
CA ILE A 237 15.14 7.26 1.43
C ILE A 237 15.11 6.95 -0.07
N THR A 238 16.12 7.39 -0.82
CA THR A 238 16.18 7.18 -2.28
C THR A 238 16.19 5.69 -2.63
N VAL A 239 17.00 4.88 -1.95
CA VAL A 239 17.06 3.43 -2.16
C VAL A 239 15.72 2.78 -1.82
N SER A 240 15.06 3.23 -0.75
CA SER A 240 13.77 2.68 -0.34
C SER A 240 12.65 2.99 -1.34
N ILE A 241 12.65 4.20 -1.91
CA ILE A 241 11.74 4.57 -3.02
C ILE A 241 12.02 3.71 -4.25
N LEU A 242 13.29 3.54 -4.64
CA LEU A 242 13.65 2.70 -5.79
C LEU A 242 13.27 1.22 -5.56
N ALA A 243 13.42 0.71 -4.34
CA ALA A 243 13.05 -0.65 -3.95
C ALA A 243 11.52 -0.87 -3.94
N ALA A 244 10.72 0.19 -3.90
CA ALA A 244 9.27 0.08 -3.99
C ALA A 244 8.78 -0.34 -5.38
N PHE A 245 9.48 0.04 -6.45
CA PHE A 245 9.11 -0.32 -7.83
C PHE A 245 9.15 -1.82 -8.13
N PRO A 246 10.23 -2.57 -7.82
CA PRO A 246 10.24 -4.02 -8.05
C PRO A 246 9.24 -4.75 -7.14
N VAL A 247 9.07 -4.30 -5.88
CA VAL A 247 8.08 -4.88 -4.97
C VAL A 247 6.66 -4.65 -5.50
N SER A 248 6.34 -3.43 -5.92
CA SER A 248 5.05 -3.12 -6.51
C SER A 248 4.81 -3.89 -7.82
N GLY A 249 5.80 -3.90 -8.73
CA GLY A 249 5.70 -4.65 -9.98
C GLY A 249 5.38 -6.13 -9.75
N TYR A 250 6.05 -6.76 -8.78
CA TYR A 250 5.76 -8.13 -8.35
C TYR A 250 4.32 -8.29 -7.85
N LEU A 251 3.88 -7.41 -6.93
CA LEU A 251 2.54 -7.46 -6.35
C LEU A 251 1.44 -7.24 -7.39
N VAL A 252 1.63 -6.28 -8.30
CA VAL A 252 0.66 -5.97 -9.35
C VAL A 252 0.54 -7.11 -10.33
N THR A 253 1.64 -7.71 -10.80
CA THR A 253 1.58 -8.89 -11.67
C THR A 253 0.91 -10.07 -11.00
N LYS A 254 1.22 -10.33 -9.73
CA LYS A 254 0.56 -11.39 -8.96
C LYS A 254 -0.94 -11.14 -8.79
N ALA A 255 -1.33 -9.88 -8.59
CA ALA A 255 -2.73 -9.50 -8.41
C ALA A 255 -3.52 -9.55 -9.73
N SER A 256 -2.95 -9.03 -10.83
CA SER A 256 -3.64 -8.98 -12.12
C SER A 256 -3.66 -10.32 -12.85
N SER A 257 -2.82 -11.28 -12.44
CA SER A 257 -2.59 -12.54 -13.16
C SER A 257 -2.24 -12.29 -14.64
N SER A 258 -1.59 -11.16 -14.92
CA SER A 258 -1.20 -10.78 -16.26
C SER A 258 -0.11 -11.71 -16.78
N ASP A 259 -0.23 -12.17 -18.02
CA ASP A 259 0.81 -12.95 -18.70
C ASP A 259 2.00 -12.09 -19.19
N GLY A 260 1.96 -10.78 -18.97
CA GLY A 260 2.96 -9.82 -19.45
C GLY A 260 3.32 -8.74 -18.44
N VAL A 261 4.46 -8.09 -18.66
CA VAL A 261 5.00 -7.01 -17.82
C VAL A 261 4.37 -5.64 -18.10
N LEU A 262 3.49 -5.54 -19.10
CA LEU A 262 2.93 -4.26 -19.57
C LEU A 262 1.99 -3.59 -18.56
N GLU A 263 1.07 -4.32 -17.92
CA GLU A 263 0.14 -3.72 -16.96
C GLU A 263 0.87 -3.14 -15.73
N PRO A 264 1.79 -3.87 -15.06
CA PRO A 264 2.59 -3.33 -13.97
C PRO A 264 3.49 -2.16 -14.40
N ALA A 265 4.03 -2.21 -15.61
CA ALA A 265 4.89 -1.15 -16.13
C ALA A 265 4.08 0.14 -16.37
N LEU A 266 2.88 0.02 -16.97
CA LEU A 266 1.96 1.14 -17.15
C LEU A 266 1.43 1.66 -15.80
N SER A 267 1.19 0.78 -14.83
CA SER A 267 0.87 1.17 -13.45
C SER A 267 1.97 2.00 -12.81
N ALA A 268 3.23 1.55 -12.91
CA ALA A 268 4.37 2.30 -12.38
C ALA A 268 4.54 3.64 -13.10
N ALA A 269 4.38 3.67 -14.43
CA ALA A 269 4.41 4.92 -15.21
C ALA A 269 3.31 5.90 -14.77
N LEU A 270 2.08 5.41 -14.59
CA LEU A 270 0.96 6.23 -14.11
C LEU A 270 1.22 6.74 -12.69
N ALA A 271 1.78 5.92 -11.79
CA ALA A 271 2.16 6.35 -10.46
C ALA A 271 3.25 7.42 -10.48
N ILE A 272 4.29 7.25 -11.32
CA ILE A 272 5.35 8.25 -11.50
C ILE A 272 4.76 9.56 -12.02
N VAL A 273 3.89 9.52 -13.03
CA VAL A 273 3.23 10.74 -13.55
C VAL A 273 2.39 11.41 -12.46
N ALA A 274 1.60 10.65 -11.70
CA ALA A 274 0.81 11.20 -10.61
C ALA A 274 1.69 11.88 -9.54
N VAL A 275 2.80 11.24 -9.15
CA VAL A 275 3.77 11.80 -8.20
C VAL A 275 4.45 13.04 -8.80
N LEU A 276 4.86 13.01 -10.07
CA LEU A 276 5.46 14.14 -10.77
C LEU A 276 4.51 15.34 -10.85
N VAL A 277 3.22 15.12 -11.13
CA VAL A 277 2.22 16.20 -11.14
C VAL A 277 2.10 16.81 -9.75
N MET A 278 2.02 15.97 -8.71
CA MET A 278 1.93 16.44 -7.32
C MET A 278 3.18 17.20 -6.88
N LEU A 279 4.37 16.69 -7.20
CA LEU A 279 5.65 17.34 -6.91
C LEU A 279 5.85 18.60 -7.76
N GLY A 280 5.43 18.62 -9.02
CA GLY A 280 5.59 19.77 -9.91
C GLY A 280 4.82 21.00 -9.42
N LEU A 281 3.71 20.78 -8.70
CA LEU A 281 2.96 21.84 -8.03
C LEU A 281 3.66 22.36 -6.76
N ALA A 282 4.46 21.53 -6.08
CA ALA A 282 5.08 21.85 -4.80
C ALA A 282 6.55 22.29 -4.91
N ALA A 283 7.32 21.68 -5.80
CA ALA A 283 8.77 21.83 -5.96
C ALA A 283 9.21 21.52 -7.40
N PRO A 284 9.26 22.53 -8.30
CA PRO A 284 9.58 22.34 -9.73
C PRO A 284 10.95 21.69 -9.98
N VAL A 285 11.93 21.90 -9.08
CA VAL A 285 13.25 21.27 -9.18
C VAL A 285 13.18 19.75 -8.94
N ALA A 286 12.30 19.30 -8.04
CA ALA A 286 12.12 17.87 -7.78
C ALA A 286 11.53 17.12 -8.98
N LEU A 287 10.80 17.83 -9.86
CA LEU A 287 10.29 17.30 -11.12
C LEU A 287 11.42 16.82 -12.04
N VAL A 288 12.52 17.60 -12.15
CA VAL A 288 13.66 17.26 -13.02
C VAL A 288 14.34 15.98 -12.55
N PHE A 289 14.57 15.86 -11.23
CA PHE A 289 15.16 14.66 -10.64
C PHE A 289 14.24 13.45 -10.81
N ALA A 290 12.96 13.59 -10.47
CA ALA A 290 12.01 12.49 -10.61
C ALA A 290 11.83 12.05 -12.08
N LEU A 291 11.91 12.97 -13.05
CA LEU A 291 11.92 12.65 -14.48
C LEU A 291 13.20 11.90 -14.88
N ALA A 292 14.36 12.28 -14.33
CA ALA A 292 15.62 11.59 -14.57
C ALA A 292 15.63 10.14 -14.02
N PHE A 293 14.94 9.89 -12.90
CA PHE A 293 14.83 8.56 -12.31
C PHE A 293 13.67 7.71 -12.88
N ALA A 294 12.75 8.31 -13.64
CA ALA A 294 11.59 7.60 -14.19
C ALA A 294 11.95 6.35 -15.05
N PRO A 295 12.98 6.38 -15.92
CA PRO A 295 13.37 5.18 -16.68
C PRO A 295 13.87 4.05 -15.78
N VAL A 296 14.63 4.38 -14.72
CA VAL A 296 15.15 3.40 -13.76
C VAL A 296 14.00 2.75 -12.99
N ALA A 297 13.08 3.57 -12.48
CA ALA A 297 11.88 3.11 -11.78
C ALA A 297 11.01 2.21 -12.67
N PHE A 298 10.83 2.56 -13.94
CA PHE A 298 10.10 1.74 -14.91
C PHE A 298 10.77 0.37 -15.14
N VAL A 299 12.10 0.34 -15.35
CA VAL A 299 12.86 -0.91 -15.51
C VAL A 299 12.77 -1.78 -14.26
N LEU A 300 12.87 -1.18 -13.08
CA LEU A 300 12.74 -1.89 -11.81
C LEU A 300 11.34 -2.49 -11.62
N ALA A 301 10.28 -1.75 -11.99
CA ALA A 301 8.91 -2.27 -11.97
C ALA A 301 8.73 -3.44 -12.94
N CYS A 302 9.25 -3.34 -14.16
CA CYS A 302 9.27 -4.45 -15.12
C CYS A 302 10.03 -5.67 -14.59
N THR A 303 11.14 -5.45 -13.88
CA THR A 303 11.95 -6.52 -13.28
C THR A 303 11.18 -7.22 -12.16
N GLY A 304 10.52 -6.46 -11.28
CA GLY A 304 9.62 -6.99 -10.26
C GLY A 304 8.48 -7.80 -10.86
N ALA A 305 7.84 -7.25 -11.89
CA ALA A 305 6.78 -7.91 -12.64
C ALA A 305 7.25 -9.22 -13.26
N TRP A 306 8.47 -9.26 -13.82
CA TRP A 306 9.07 -10.47 -14.35
C TRP A 306 9.20 -11.59 -13.29
N PHE A 307 9.57 -11.25 -12.05
CA PHE A 307 9.56 -12.22 -10.94
C PHE A 307 8.13 -12.65 -10.54
N GLY A 308 7.14 -11.80 -10.79
CA GLY A 308 5.73 -12.07 -10.55
C GLY A 308 5.10 -12.99 -11.59
N LEU A 309 5.57 -12.93 -12.85
CA LEU A 309 5.16 -13.80 -13.97
C LEU A 309 5.51 -15.25 -13.62
N GLY A 310 4.48 -16.01 -13.23
CA GLY A 310 4.63 -17.42 -12.88
C GLY A 310 5.03 -18.25 -14.10
N LYS A 311 6.00 -19.13 -13.88
CA LYS A 311 5.79 -20.54 -14.23
C LYS A 311 4.97 -21.18 -13.12
#